data_AF-F3CI17-F1
#
_entry.id   AF-F3CI17-F1
#
_cell.length_a   1.000
_cell.length_b   1.000
_cell.length_c   1.000
_cell.angle_alpha   90.00
_cell.angle_beta   90.00
_cell.angle_gamma   90.00
#
_symmetry.space_group_name_H-M   'P 1'
#
loop_
_entity.id
_entity.type
_entity.pdbx_description
1 polymer ?
#
loop_
_entity_poly.entity_id
_entity_poly.type
_entity_poly.pdbx_seq_one_letter_code
_entity_poly.pdbx_strand_id
1 'polypeptide(L)' 'TAYAADTLTRDNGAVVGDNQNSQTAGAQGPVLLQDVQLLQKLQRFFR' A
#
# COMPACT_ATOMS: atom_id res chain seq x y z
N THR A 1 -27.43 -1.51 -9.12
CA THR A 1 -26.27 -2.19 -9.72
C THR A 1 -25.06 -1.86 -8.88
N ALA A 2 -24.40 -2.84 -8.27
CA ALA A 2 -23.18 -2.58 -7.50
C ALA A 2 -22.06 -2.22 -8.49
N TYR A 3 -21.40 -1.08 -8.29
CA TYR A 3 -20.17 -0.76 -9.01
C TYR A 3 -19.10 -1.74 -8.50
N ALA A 4 -18.57 -2.59 -9.37
CA ALA A 4 -17.38 -3.36 -9.04
C ALA A 4 -16.24 -2.36 -8.84
N ALA A 5 -15.62 -2.37 -7.66
CA ALA A 5 -14.45 -1.53 -7.42
C ALA A 5 -13.29 -2.04 -8.28
N ASP A 6 -12.58 -1.13 -8.95
CA ASP A 6 -11.36 -1.47 -9.66
C ASP A 6 -10.34 -2.08 -8.68
N THR A 7 -9.62 -3.11 -9.12
CA THR A 7 -8.56 -3.74 -8.34
C THR A 7 -7.48 -2.70 -8.04
N LEU A 8 -7.21 -2.46 -6.75
CA LEU A 8 -6.14 -1.57 -6.36
C LEU A 8 -4.77 -2.17 -6.71
N THR A 9 -3.95 -1.39 -7.41
CA THR A 9 -2.61 -1.78 -7.84
C THR A 9 -1.56 -0.79 -7.38
N ARG A 10 -0.32 -1.25 -7.31
CA ARG A 10 0.87 -0.42 -7.18
C ARG A 10 1.19 0.25 -8.53
N ASP A 11 2.14 1.18 -8.55
CA ASP A 11 2.56 1.86 -9.78
C ASP A 11 3.07 0.90 -10.88
N ASN A 12 3.56 -0.27 -10.50
CA ASN A 12 4.02 -1.30 -11.44
C ASN A 12 2.91 -2.28 -11.87
N GLY A 13 1.65 -2.02 -11.52
CA GLY A 13 0.50 -2.86 -11.86
C GLY A 13 0.29 -4.09 -10.95
N ALA A 14 1.19 -4.37 -10.00
CA ALA A 14 1.00 -5.47 -9.06
C ALA A 14 -0.15 -5.18 -8.09
N VAL A 15 -1.00 -6.17 -7.81
CA VAL A 15 -2.14 -6.04 -6.91
C VAL A 15 -1.70 -5.69 -5.48
N VAL A 16 -2.44 -4.78 -4.84
CA VAL A 16 -2.29 -4.43 -3.43
C VAL A 16 -3.13 -5.39 -2.60
N GLY A 17 -2.48 -6.14 -1.72
CA GLY A 17 -3.16 -7.10 -0.83
C GLY A 17 -3.86 -6.40 0.33
N ASP A 18 -3.08 -5.70 1.15
CA ASP A 18 -3.57 -4.90 2.28
C ASP A 18 -3.26 -3.41 2.01
N ASN A 19 -4.28 -2.56 2.13
CA ASN A 19 -4.17 -1.11 1.95
C ASN A 19 -4.46 -0.32 3.23
N GLN A 20 -4.68 -1.01 4.35
CA GLN A 20 -5.02 -0.42 5.64
C GLN A 20 -3.86 -0.52 6.65
N ASN A 21 -2.93 -1.47 6.46
CA ASN A 21 -1.80 -1.66 7.35
C ASN A 21 -0.46 -1.54 6.62
N SER A 22 0.55 -1.02 7.31
CA SER A 22 1.94 -0.99 6.85
C SER A 22 2.65 -2.30 7.19
N GLN A 23 3.70 -2.63 6.44
CA GLN A 23 4.57 -3.75 6.76
C GLN A 23 5.55 -3.36 7.88
N THR A 24 5.54 -4.11 8.98
CA THR A 24 6.32 -3.82 10.19
C THR A 24 7.22 -4.99 10.62
N ALA A 25 8.25 -4.72 11.42
CA ALA A 25 9.09 -5.73 12.06
C ALA A 25 8.37 -6.41 13.25
N GLY A 26 7.32 -7.18 12.95
CA GLY A 26 6.40 -7.73 13.94
C GLY A 26 5.27 -6.76 14.29
N ALA A 27 4.26 -7.23 15.04
CA ALA A 27 2.98 -6.51 15.21
C ALA A 27 3.10 -5.13 15.88
N GLN A 28 4.14 -4.89 16.68
CA GLN A 28 4.41 -3.61 17.36
C GLN A 28 5.80 -3.06 17.00
N GLY A 29 6.43 -3.60 15.95
CA GLY A 29 7.74 -3.16 15.50
C GLY A 29 7.66 -1.93 14.59
N PRO A 30 8.81 -1.30 14.28
CA PRO A 30 8.87 -0.20 13.33
C PRO A 30 8.44 -0.63 11.93
N VAL A 31 7.96 0.34 11.14
CA VAL A 31 7.66 0.16 9.72
C VAL A 31 8.95 -0.13 8.94
N LEU A 32 8.88 -1.11 8.04
CA LEU A 32 10.01 -1.52 7.22
C LEU A 32 10.15 -0.61 5.99
N LEU A 33 11.38 -0.27 5.63
CA LEU A 33 11.66 0.48 4.40
C LEU A 33 11.23 -0.26 3.13
N GLN A 34 11.15 -1.59 3.19
CA GLN A 34 10.70 -2.43 2.09
C GLN A 34 9.19 -2.34 1.80
N ASP A 35 8.42 -1.60 2.62
CA ASP A 35 7.02 -1.31 2.34
C ASP A 35 6.89 -0.32 1.17
N VAL A 36 7.07 -0.85 -0.04
CA VAL A 36 7.04 -0.09 -1.29
C VAL A 36 5.66 0.56 -1.49
N GLN A 37 4.58 -0.08 -1.03
CA GLN A 37 3.23 0.45 -1.20
C GLN A 37 3.00 1.71 -0.35
N LEU A 38 3.43 1.68 0.91
CA LEU A 38 3.38 2.87 1.77
C LEU A 38 4.23 4.00 1.17
N LEU A 39 5.45 3.69 0.74
CA LEU A 39 6.37 4.69 0.19
C LEU A 39 5.78 5.39 -1.04
N GLN A 40 5.23 4.62 -1.99
CA GLN A 40 4.57 5.16 -3.18
C GLN A 40 3.39 6.07 -2.81
N LYS A 41 2.53 5.65 -1.89
CA LYS A 41 1.38 6.45 -1.42
C LYS A 41 1.82 7.80 -0.84
N LEU A 42 2.83 7.80 0.04
CA LEU A 42 3.32 9.02 0.66
C LEU A 42 3.97 9.95 -0.37
N GLN A 43 4.86 9.42 -1.22
CA GLN A 43 5.51 10.21 -2.27
C GLN A 43 4.50 10.87 -3.23
N ARG A 44 3.43 10.15 -3.59
CA ARG A 44 2.38 10.68 -4.47
C ARG A 44 1.48 11.69 -3.77
N PHE A 45 1.21 11.50 -2.48
CA PHE A 45 0.38 12.43 -1.70
C PHE A 45 1.05 13.79 -1.49
N PHE A 46 2.38 13.81 -1.31
CA PHE A 46 3.13 15.05 -1.09
C PHE A 46 3.46 15.84 -2.38
N ARG A 47 3.09 15.34 -3.55
CA ARG A 47 3.26 16.03 -4.84
C ARG A 47 1.94 16.58 -5.33
#